data_AF-A0A8D8FLL1-F1
#
_entry.id   AF-A0A8D8FLL1-F1
#
_cell.length_a   1.000
_cell.length_b   1.000
_cell.length_c   1.000
_cell.angle_alpha   90.00
_cell.angle_beta   90.00
_cell.angle_gamma   90.00
#
_symmetry.space_group_name_H-M   'P 1'
#
loop_
_entity.id
_entity.type
_entity.pdbx_description
1 polymer ?
#
loop_
_entity_poly.entity_id
_entity_poly.type
_entity_poly.pdbx_seq_one_letter_code
_entity_poly.pdbx_strand_id
1 'polypeptide(L)'
;GGYISDRFGRRLILLLSVAGSAIFGVIRAYSTSYEMFLSMEFLDPVIGSTMYTTAFILALELAGPRMRVTGGFIISCSFAFGEALLGLLAMFFRNWRTLLKVVYYPGIVSLPLLWMTAESVRWLISKGYREKAFNLLQKA
;
A
#
# COMPACT_ATOMS: atom_id res chain seq x y z
N GLY A 1 -0.93 6.59 -11.86
CA GLY A 1 -1.62 6.08 -10.67
C GLY A 1 -3.10 6.42 -10.63
N GLY A 2 -3.45 7.69 -10.40
CA GLY A 2 -4.84 8.12 -10.18
C GLY A 2 -5.85 7.65 -11.24
N TYR A 3 -5.55 7.86 -12.52
CA TYR A 3 -6.44 7.45 -13.62
C TYR A 3 -6.74 5.93 -13.64
N ILE A 4 -5.74 5.10 -13.33
CA ILE A 4 -5.91 3.64 -13.30
C ILE A 4 -6.76 3.28 -12.07
N SER A 5 -6.50 3.94 -10.93
CA SER A 5 -7.19 3.72 -9.65
C SER A 5 -8.68 4.03 -9.72
N ASP A 6 -9.02 5.11 -10.41
CA ASP A 6 -10.41 5.49 -10.64
C ASP A 6 -11.12 4.53 -11.61
N ARG A 7 -10.38 3.86 -12.52
CA ARG A 7 -10.96 2.94 -13.50
C ARG A 7 -11.18 1.53 -12.95
N PHE A 8 -10.20 0.97 -12.23
CA PHE A 8 -10.17 -0.43 -11.79
C PHE A 8 -10.57 -0.65 -10.32
N GLY A 9 -10.64 0.43 -9.52
CA GLY A 9 -10.91 0.33 -8.09
C GLY A 9 -9.65 0.57 -7.27
N ARG A 10 -9.82 1.32 -6.18
CA ARG A 10 -8.69 1.85 -5.38
C ARG A 10 -8.07 0.77 -4.54
N ARG A 11 -8.89 -0.14 -4.00
CA ARG A 11 -8.39 -1.28 -3.23
C ARG A 11 -7.61 -2.26 -4.11
N LEU A 12 -8.09 -2.54 -5.32
CA LEU A 12 -7.44 -3.51 -6.22
C LEU A 12 -6.05 -3.01 -6.64
N ILE A 13 -5.92 -1.72 -6.96
CA ILE A 13 -4.61 -1.15 -7.29
C ILE A 13 -3.68 -1.11 -6.09
N LEU A 14 -4.20 -0.79 -4.91
CA LEU A 14 -3.41 -0.82 -3.69
C LEU A 14 -2.89 -2.24 -3.43
N LEU A 15 -3.74 -3.26 -3.55
CA LEU A 15 -3.35 -4.67 -3.42
C LEU A 15 -2.29 -5.07 -4.45
N LEU A 16 -2.47 -4.71 -5.72
CA LEU A 16 -1.48 -5.01 -6.76
C LEU A 16 -0.15 -4.29 -6.54
N SER A 17 -0.20 -3.03 -6.08
CA SER A 17 1.01 -2.23 -5.82
C SER A 17 1.79 -2.83 -4.63
N VAL A 18 1.10 -3.16 -3.54
CA VAL A 18 1.71 -3.79 -2.35
C VAL A 18 2.23 -5.18 -2.69
N ALA A 19 1.46 -6.00 -3.38
CA ALA A 19 1.87 -7.35 -3.74
C ALA A 19 3.06 -7.34 -4.68
N GLY A 20 3.03 -6.49 -5.71
CA GLY A 20 4.14 -6.31 -6.64
C GLY A 20 5.40 -5.86 -5.91
N SER A 21 5.32 -4.78 -5.14
CA SER A 21 6.46 -4.25 -4.37
C SER A 21 7.02 -5.28 -3.39
N ALA A 22 6.16 -6.03 -2.69
CA ALA A 22 6.58 -7.10 -1.79
C ALA A 22 7.32 -8.24 -2.52
N ILE A 23 6.82 -8.68 -3.67
CA ILE A 23 7.44 -9.73 -4.47
C ILE A 23 8.80 -9.26 -5.00
N PHE A 24 8.86 -8.08 -5.64
CA PHE A 24 10.10 -7.55 -6.20
C PHE A 24 11.14 -7.25 -5.11
N GLY A 25 10.72 -6.72 -3.96
CA GLY A 25 11.59 -6.49 -2.81
C GLY A 25 12.18 -7.78 -2.22
N VAL A 26 11.41 -8.87 -2.15
CA VAL A 26 11.91 -10.19 -1.72
C VAL A 26 12.87 -10.76 -2.77
N ILE A 27 12.51 -10.73 -4.05
CA ILE A 27 13.39 -11.20 -5.14
C ILE A 27 14.72 -10.45 -5.12
N ARG A 28 14.69 -9.13 -4.89
CA ARG A 28 15.90 -8.30 -4.74
C ARG A 28 16.79 -8.77 -3.60
N ALA A 29 16.23 -9.21 -2.47
CA ALA A 29 17.02 -9.73 -1.34
C ALA A 29 17.81 -11.01 -1.69
N TYR A 30 17.28 -11.81 -2.61
CA TYR A 30 17.91 -13.05 -3.12
C TYR A 30 18.72 -12.85 -4.40
N SER A 31 18.88 -11.61 -4.89
CA SER A 31 19.63 -11.33 -6.12
C SER A 31 21.06 -11.90 -6.07
N THR A 32 21.43 -12.65 -7.11
CA THR A 32 22.76 -13.25 -7.26
C THR A 32 23.65 -12.47 -8.22
N SER A 33 23.07 -11.66 -9.10
CA SER A 33 23.78 -10.79 -10.04
C SER A 33 23.45 -9.31 -9.83
N TYR A 34 24.38 -8.44 -10.23
CA TYR A 34 24.20 -7.00 -10.14
C TYR A 34 23.08 -6.49 -11.06
N GLU A 35 22.93 -7.07 -12.26
CA GLU A 35 21.86 -6.74 -13.20
C GLU A 35 20.48 -7.10 -12.64
N MET A 36 20.37 -8.26 -11.98
CA MET A 36 19.14 -8.67 -11.30
C MET A 36 18.82 -7.69 -10.18
N PHE A 37 19.80 -7.29 -9.37
CA PHE A 37 19.60 -6.30 -8.32
C PHE A 37 19.07 -4.96 -8.90
N LEU A 38 19.72 -4.42 -9.92
CA LEU A 38 19.33 -3.17 -10.59
C LEU A 38 17.92 -3.25 -11.17
N SER A 39 17.61 -4.32 -11.91
CA SER A 39 16.27 -4.47 -12.51
C SER A 39 15.16 -4.45 -11.45
N MET A 40 15.36 -5.14 -10.32
CA MET A 40 14.39 -5.16 -9.22
C MET A 40 14.34 -3.83 -8.47
N GLU A 41 15.48 -3.15 -8.30
CA GLU A 41 15.58 -1.80 -7.73
C GLU A 41 14.76 -0.78 -8.52
N PHE A 42 14.68 -0.91 -9.84
CA PHE A 42 13.85 -0.05 -10.68
C PHE A 42 12.37 -0.47 -10.68
N LEU A 43 12.09 -1.77 -10.77
CA LEU A 43 10.71 -2.27 -10.87
C LEU A 43 9.90 -2.06 -9.58
N ASP A 44 10.53 -2.23 -8.43
CA ASP A 44 9.88 -2.08 -7.12
C ASP A 44 9.25 -0.68 -6.93
N PRO A 45 9.98 0.45 -7.02
CA PRO A 45 9.39 1.78 -6.87
C PRO A 45 8.47 2.17 -8.02
N VAL A 46 8.66 1.67 -9.25
CA VAL A 46 7.73 1.93 -10.36
C VAL A 46 6.33 1.43 -10.02
N ILE A 47 6.24 0.23 -9.45
CA ILE A 47 4.97 -0.40 -9.06
C ILE A 47 4.48 0.14 -7.71
N GLY A 48 5.38 0.38 -6.77
CA GLY A 48 5.07 0.90 -5.43
C GLY A 48 4.70 2.39 -5.40
N SER A 49 5.08 3.20 -6.40
CA SER A 49 4.86 4.66 -6.42
C SER A 49 3.39 5.07 -6.23
N THR A 50 2.44 4.22 -6.62
CA THR A 50 1.01 4.48 -6.51
C THR A 50 0.39 4.00 -5.20
N MET A 51 1.15 3.30 -4.36
CA MET A 51 0.68 2.71 -3.11
C MET A 51 0.27 3.78 -2.11
N TYR A 52 1.18 4.71 -1.78
CA TYR A 52 0.93 5.76 -0.78
C TYR A 52 -0.26 6.65 -1.17
N THR A 53 -0.27 7.12 -2.41
CA THR A 53 -1.34 8.01 -2.91
C THR A 53 -2.69 7.31 -2.90
N THR A 54 -2.77 6.06 -3.36
CA THR A 54 -4.04 5.31 -3.38
C THR A 54 -4.52 4.97 -1.97
N ALA A 55 -3.61 4.60 -1.05
CA ALA A 55 -3.93 4.32 0.34
C ALA A 55 -4.47 5.55 1.07
N PHE A 56 -3.79 6.69 0.88
CA PHE A 56 -4.20 7.95 1.46
C PHE A 56 -5.60 8.36 1.01
N ILE A 57 -5.89 8.30 -0.29
CA ILE A 57 -7.21 8.71 -0.77
C ILE A 57 -8.29 7.69 -0.35
N LEU A 58 -8.01 6.38 -0.38
CA LEU A 58 -8.96 5.36 0.10
C LEU A 58 -9.34 5.60 1.56
N ALA A 59 -8.36 5.89 2.42
CA ALA A 59 -8.61 6.18 3.83
C ALA A 59 -9.42 7.47 4.03
N LEU A 60 -9.15 8.52 3.25
CA LEU A 60 -9.95 9.76 3.28
C LEU A 60 -11.38 9.61 2.73
N GLU A 61 -11.61 8.61 1.88
CA GLU A 61 -12.93 8.30 1.35
C GLU A 61 -13.76 7.44 2.29
N LEU A 62 -13.10 6.56 3.05
CA LEU A 62 -13.71 5.82 4.15
C LEU A 62 -13.96 6.73 5.37
N ALA A 63 -13.08 7.70 5.61
CA ALA A 63 -13.26 8.70 6.66
C ALA A 63 -14.37 9.70 6.28
N GLY A 64 -15.36 9.85 7.16
CA GLY A 64 -16.41 10.87 7.01
C GLY A 64 -15.83 12.29 6.94
N PRO A 65 -16.56 13.28 6.38
CA PRO A 65 -16.05 14.64 6.13
C PRO A 65 -15.42 15.33 7.34
N ARG A 66 -15.95 15.06 8.55
CA ARG A 66 -15.46 15.62 9.83
C ARG A 66 -14.13 15.01 10.29
N MET A 67 -13.84 13.77 9.94
CA MET A 67 -12.62 13.08 10.40
C MET A 67 -11.50 13.06 9.36
N ARG A 68 -11.67 13.70 8.19
CA ARG A 68 -10.66 13.69 7.12
C ARG A 68 -9.31 14.28 7.55
N VAL A 69 -9.32 15.37 8.30
CA VAL A 69 -8.09 16.01 8.78
C VAL A 69 -7.37 15.10 9.77
N THR A 70 -8.10 14.56 10.74
CA THR A 70 -7.56 13.61 11.73
C THR A 70 -7.06 12.32 11.07
N GLY A 71 -7.80 11.77 10.11
CA GLY A 71 -7.41 10.58 9.35
C GLY A 71 -6.15 10.82 8.51
N GLY A 72 -6.06 11.96 7.82
CA GLY A 72 -4.86 12.36 7.09
C GLY A 72 -3.64 12.53 8.01
N PHE A 73 -3.84 13.13 9.19
CA PHE A 73 -2.79 13.26 10.20
C PHE A 73 -2.30 11.90 10.70
N ILE A 74 -3.22 10.98 11.03
CA ILE A 74 -2.87 9.61 11.48
C ILE A 74 -2.02 8.90 10.42
N ILE A 75 -2.40 8.97 9.14
CA ILE A 75 -1.65 8.32 8.05
C ILE A 75 -0.24 8.89 7.93
N SER A 76 -0.11 10.23 7.97
CA SER A 76 1.20 10.89 7.94
C SER A 76 2.07 10.52 9.13
N CYS A 77 1.50 10.45 10.33
CA CYS A 77 2.20 10.00 11.53
C CYS A 77 2.63 8.53 11.42
N SER A 78 1.75 7.65 10.91
CA SER A 78 2.09 6.24 10.68
C SER A 78 3.20 6.09 9.66
N PHE A 79 3.22 6.92 8.60
CA PHE A 79 4.30 6.93 7.62
C PHE A 79 5.64 7.36 8.25
N ALA A 80 5.64 8.47 8.99
CA ALA A 80 6.84 8.94 9.70
C ALA A 80 7.37 7.91 10.71
N PHE A 81 6.45 7.23 11.43
CA PHE A 81 6.82 6.15 12.34
C PHE A 81 7.42 4.94 11.60
N GLY A 82 6.88 4.59 10.43
CA GLY A 82 7.42 3.54 9.57
C GLY A 82 8.85 3.83 9.11
N GLU A 83 9.12 5.06 8.68
CA GLU A 83 10.48 5.51 8.29
C GLU A 83 11.45 5.50 9.48
N ALA A 84 11.01 5.97 10.65
CA ALA A 84 11.82 5.92 11.86
C ALA A 84 12.15 4.46 12.26
N LEU A 85 11.17 3.56 12.18
CA LEU A 85 11.36 2.14 12.45
C LEU A 85 12.31 1.49 11.42
N LEU A 86 12.21 1.86 10.15
CA LEU A 86 13.14 1.41 9.11
C LEU A 86 14.58 1.82 9.43
N GLY A 87 14.79 3.06 9.87
CA GLY A 87 16.09 3.55 10.32
C GLY A 87 16.65 2.75 11.51
N LEU A 88 15.81 2.43 12.50
CA LEU A 88 16.19 1.57 13.62
C LEU A 88 16.56 0.15 13.17
N LEU A 89 15.75 -0.45 12.29
CA LEU A 89 16.04 -1.78 11.75
C LEU A 89 17.35 -1.80 10.96
N ALA A 90 17.68 -0.73 10.22
CA ALA A 90 18.95 -0.59 9.52
C ALA A 90 20.15 -0.53 10.48
N MET A 91 19.99 0.02 11.69
CA MET A 91 21.02 0.00 12.73
C MET A 91 21.23 -1.41 13.31
N PHE A 92 20.16 -2.17 13.52
CA PHE A 92 20.24 -3.54 14.03
C PHE A 92 20.76 -4.54 12.99
N PHE A 93 20.27 -4.45 11.74
CA PHE A 93 20.62 -5.37 10.66
C PHE A 93 21.64 -4.75 9.70
N ARG A 94 22.92 -4.97 9.98
CA ARG A 94 24.02 -4.49 9.11
C ARG A 94 24.03 -5.14 7.71
N ASN A 95 23.43 -6.32 7.58
CA ASN A 95 23.31 -7.03 6.30
C ASN A 95 22.08 -6.54 5.52
N TRP A 96 22.31 -5.81 4.43
CA TRP A 96 21.26 -5.25 3.57
C TRP A 96 20.25 -6.30 3.07
N ARG A 97 20.68 -7.53 2.77
CA ARG A 97 19.79 -8.63 2.37
C ARG A 97 18.83 -9.04 3.49
N THR A 98 19.31 -9.05 4.73
CA THR A 98 18.48 -9.37 5.89
C THR A 98 17.51 -8.24 6.18
N LEU A 99 17.97 -6.98 6.07
CA LEU A 99 17.13 -5.80 6.18
C LEU A 99 15.97 -5.83 5.17
N LEU A 100 16.26 -6.09 3.89
CA LEU A 100 15.23 -6.22 2.85
C LEU A 100 14.20 -7.28 3.21
N LYS A 101 14.63 -8.48 3.63
CA LYS A 101 13.69 -9.52 4.05
C LYS A 101 12.78 -9.04 5.17
N VAL A 102 13.35 -8.48 6.24
CA VAL A 102 12.59 -8.01 7.41
C VAL A 102 11.59 -6.90 7.04
N VAL A 103 11.89 -6.06 6.05
CA VAL A 103 11.00 -4.98 5.60
C VAL A 103 9.88 -5.49 4.68
N TYR A 104 10.19 -6.36 3.72
CA TYR A 104 9.23 -6.80 2.71
C TYR A 104 8.35 -7.97 3.14
N TYR A 105 8.79 -8.83 4.08
CA TYR A 105 7.96 -9.93 4.61
C TYR A 105 6.66 -9.44 5.29
N PRO A 106 6.70 -8.43 6.18
CA PRO A 106 5.47 -7.83 6.73
C PRO A 106 4.54 -7.29 5.65
N GLY A 107 5.08 -6.76 4.55
CA GLY A 107 4.33 -6.34 3.38
C GLY A 107 3.45 -7.47 2.82
N ILE A 108 4.01 -8.66 2.66
CA ILE A 108 3.26 -9.86 2.22
C ILE A 108 2.16 -10.22 3.23
N VAL A 109 2.48 -10.20 4.52
CA VAL A 109 1.53 -10.54 5.60
C VAL A 109 0.38 -9.53 5.68
N SER A 110 0.59 -8.29 5.22
CA SER A 110 -0.47 -7.27 5.16
C SER A 110 -1.48 -7.47 4.01
N LEU A 111 -1.18 -8.30 3.01
CA LEU A 111 -2.05 -8.50 1.84
C LEU A 111 -3.46 -9.03 2.20
N PRO A 112 -3.61 -10.05 3.07
CA PRO A 112 -4.94 -10.50 3.49
C PRO A 112 -5.71 -9.41 4.25
N LEU A 113 -5.02 -8.62 5.09
CA LEU A 113 -5.64 -7.51 5.82
C LEU A 113 -6.15 -6.44 4.85
N LEU A 114 -5.36 -6.11 3.83
CA LEU A 114 -5.76 -5.18 2.77
C LEU A 114 -6.90 -5.75 1.91
N TRP A 115 -6.97 -7.07 1.73
CA TRP A 115 -8.12 -7.69 1.07
C TRP A 115 -9.39 -7.52 1.91
N MET A 116 -9.31 -7.62 3.23
CA MET A 116 -10.48 -7.44 4.09
C MET A 116 -11.02 -6.00 4.09
N THR A 117 -10.24 -5.02 3.63
CA THR A 117 -10.68 -3.62 3.58
C THR A 117 -11.86 -3.41 2.61
N ALA A 118 -12.71 -2.45 2.95
CA ALA A 118 -13.82 -2.05 2.11
C ALA A 118 -13.34 -1.29 0.86
N GLU A 119 -14.03 -1.49 -0.27
CA GLU A 119 -13.82 -0.68 -1.47
C GLU A 119 -14.33 0.75 -1.26
N SER A 120 -13.78 1.70 -2.00
CA SER A 120 -14.26 3.09 -1.99
C SER A 120 -15.75 3.17 -2.36
N VAL A 121 -16.55 3.74 -1.44
CA VAL A 121 -17.99 4.01 -1.64
C VAL A 121 -18.21 4.88 -2.88
N ARG A 122 -17.34 5.87 -3.11
CA ARG A 122 -17.43 6.77 -4.27
C ARG A 122 -17.18 6.04 -5.58
N TRP A 123 -16.21 5.14 -5.60
CA TRP A 123 -15.96 4.30 -6.78
C TRP A 123 -17.14 3.37 -7.07
N LEU A 124 -17.71 2.74 -6.03
CA LEU A 124 -18.91 1.90 -6.17
C LEU A 124 -20.09 2.69 -6.76
N ILE A 125 -20.33 3.91 -6.28
CA ILE A 125 -21.38 4.79 -6.81
C ILE A 125 -21.10 5.19 -8.26
N SER A 126 -19.86 5.56 -8.59
CA SER A 126 -19.45 5.94 -9.96
C SER A 126 -19.62 4.80 -10.97
N LYS A 127 -19.44 3.55 -10.53
CA LYS A 127 -19.65 2.35 -11.37
C LYS A 127 -21.09 1.83 -11.39
N GLY A 128 -22.02 2.48 -10.69
CA GLY A 128 -23.43 2.09 -10.64
C GLY A 128 -23.76 0.98 -9.64
N TYR A 129 -22.81 0.53 -8.81
CA TYR A 129 -23.02 -0.50 -7.77
C TYR A 129 -23.68 0.08 -6.51
N ARG A 130 -24.89 0.63 -6.65
CA ARG A 130 -25.60 1.34 -5.58
C ARG A 130 -25.94 0.47 -4.37
N GLU A 131 -26.33 -0.79 -4.59
CA GLU A 131 -26.66 -1.72 -3.50
C GLU A 131 -25.43 -2.06 -2.64
N LYS A 132 -24.27 -2.29 -3.27
CA LYS A 132 -23.01 -2.53 -2.55
C LYS A 132 -22.57 -1.29 -1.76
N ALA A 133 -22.73 -0.10 -2.34
CA ALA A 133 -22.44 1.15 -1.64
C ALA A 133 -23.38 1.37 -0.44
N PHE A 134 -24.68 1.08 -0.58
CA PHE A 134 -25.66 1.21 0.50
C PHE A 134 -25.40 0.23 1.64
N ASN A 135 -25.15 -1.05 1.33
CA ASN A 135 -24.79 -2.05 2.33
C ASN A 135 -23.49 -1.72 3.07
N LEU A 136 -22.54 -1.07 2.39
CA LEU A 136 -21.29 -0.63 3.02
C LEU A 136 -21.53 0.53 4.00
N LEU A 137 -22.38 1.49 3.62
CA LEU A 137 -22.78 2.61 4.47
C LEU A 137 -23.61 2.18 5.66
N GLN A 138 -24.47 1.16 5.52
CA GLN A 138 -25.28 0.64 6.62
C GLN A 138 -24.44 -0.16 7.64
N LYS A 139 -23.27 -0.66 7.25
CA LYS A 139 -22.32 -1.35 8.13
C LYS A 139 -21.31 -0.43 8.82
N ALA A 140 -21.17 0.81 8.36
CA ALA A 140 -20.23 1.81 8.88
C ALA A 140 -20.87 2.67 9.97
#